data_AF-A0AAD9FCL0-F1
#
_entry.id   AF-A0AAD9FCL0-F1
#
_cell.length_a   1.000
_cell.length_b   1.000
_cell.length_c   1.000
_cell.angle_alpha   90.00
_cell.angle_beta   90.00
_cell.angle_gamma   90.00
#
_symmetry.space_group_name_H-M   'P 1'
#
loop_
_entity.id
_entity.type
_entity.pdbx_description
1 polymer ?
#
loop_
_entity_poly.entity_id
_entity_poly.type
_entity_poly.pdbx_seq_one_letter_code
_entity_poly.pdbx_strand_id
1 'polypeptide(L)'
;MGGVSSVNTNTMLRHFPTNTPRSQEVIKAFPEVECDSVHSLLRNMSPVTVSHISFPFFLTVCPSKDIRNNVTNLQSLENCTIIEGHLKILLMFNSKTEDFRGLSYPKLRVVTDYVLMFRVYGLETLGELFPNLTVVRGNSLFFNYALVVYEMLQLKEVGLHSLMNITRGAVRIEKNPDLCYLATLDWAKISDSVEDNYIVANKNDRECGDVCPGTAQGQTVCQQNTINGHFRGRCWSQNHCQRSKCVFNLL
;
A
#
# COMPACT_ATOMS: atom_id res chain seq x y z
N MET A 1 30.75 -71.51 -35.67
CA MET A 1 29.78 -72.60 -35.42
C MET A 1 29.06 -72.23 -34.13
N GLY A 2 27.80 -71.81 -34.06
CA GLY A 2 26.66 -72.02 -34.95
C GLY A 2 25.62 -72.85 -34.19
N GLY A 3 24.57 -72.19 -33.67
CA GLY A 3 23.39 -72.80 -33.01
C GLY A 3 23.71 -73.46 -31.66
N VAL A 4 22.83 -73.65 -30.68
CA VAL A 4 21.36 -73.77 -30.60
C VAL A 4 21.06 -73.42 -29.11
N SER A 5 20.03 -72.68 -28.71
CA SER A 5 18.68 -73.23 -28.53
C SER A 5 17.62 -72.14 -28.29
N SER A 6 16.51 -72.34 -28.99
CA SER A 6 15.14 -71.83 -28.88
C SER A 6 14.65 -71.54 -27.45
N VAL A 7 13.89 -70.46 -27.17
CA VAL A 7 12.47 -70.20 -27.55
C VAL A 7 11.60 -71.38 -27.06
N ASN A 8 10.57 -71.28 -26.21
CA ASN A 8 9.49 -70.32 -25.92
C ASN A 8 8.85 -70.79 -24.57
N THR A 9 7.91 -70.16 -23.84
CA THR A 9 6.72 -69.38 -24.22
C THR A 9 6.03 -68.87 -22.94
N ASN A 10 5.38 -67.71 -23.07
CA ASN A 10 4.21 -67.22 -22.30
C ASN A 10 4.44 -66.79 -20.84
N THR A 11 4.13 -65.54 -20.44
CA THR A 11 2.83 -64.89 -20.64
C THR A 11 2.94 -63.38 -20.85
N MET A 12 2.16 -62.90 -21.81
CA MET A 12 2.01 -61.53 -22.29
C MET A 12 1.27 -60.59 -21.31
N LEU A 13 1.69 -59.32 -21.41
CA LEU A 13 0.87 -58.09 -21.38
C LEU A 13 0.07 -57.77 -20.12
N ARG A 14 0.39 -56.61 -19.52
CA ARG A 14 -0.48 -55.42 -19.61
C ARG A 14 0.22 -54.15 -19.10
N HIS A 15 0.35 -53.20 -20.03
CA HIS A 15 0.05 -51.77 -19.88
C HIS A 15 0.79 -50.97 -18.79
N PHE A 16 1.86 -50.28 -19.22
CA PHE A 16 1.98 -48.85 -18.97
C PHE A 16 0.92 -48.15 -19.84
N PRO A 17 0.16 -47.18 -19.30
CA PRO A 17 0.40 -45.82 -19.76
C PRO A 17 0.10 -44.71 -18.73
N THR A 18 0.82 -43.61 -18.92
CA THR A 18 0.36 -42.20 -18.88
C THR A 18 -0.43 -41.70 -17.68
N ASN A 19 0.09 -40.64 -17.05
CA ASN A 19 -0.71 -39.43 -16.80
C ASN A 19 0.20 -38.20 -16.64
N THR A 20 0.14 -37.31 -17.62
CA THR A 20 0.18 -35.86 -17.40
C THR A 20 -1.19 -35.41 -16.88
N PRO A 21 -1.22 -34.38 -16.02
CA PRO A 21 -2.03 -33.19 -16.32
C PRO A 21 -1.21 -31.92 -16.05
N ARG A 22 -1.11 -30.98 -16.99
CA ARG A 22 -2.10 -29.92 -17.34
C ARG A 22 -2.29 -28.90 -16.21
N SER A 23 -1.58 -27.77 -16.40
CA SER A 23 -1.91 -26.37 -16.09
C SER A 23 -3.07 -26.02 -15.14
N GLN A 24 -2.77 -25.00 -14.31
CA GLN A 24 -3.63 -24.14 -13.50
C GLN A 24 -3.88 -24.58 -12.06
N GLU A 25 -3.86 -23.58 -11.16
CA GLU A 25 -3.91 -23.66 -9.70
C GLU A 25 -2.57 -24.16 -9.12
N VAL A 26 -1.70 -23.30 -8.58
CA VAL A 26 -1.90 -22.64 -7.30
C VAL A 26 -0.87 -21.49 -7.19
N ILE A 27 -1.30 -20.25 -7.41
CA ILE A 27 -0.66 -19.08 -6.78
C ILE A 27 -1.22 -19.07 -5.35
N LYS A 28 -0.71 -19.97 -4.50
CA LYS A 28 -0.92 -19.85 -3.05
C LYS A 28 -0.05 -18.68 -2.64
N ALA A 29 -0.74 -17.65 -2.14
CA ALA A 29 -0.31 -16.74 -1.10
C ALA A 29 1.21 -16.76 -0.84
N PHE A 30 1.90 -15.70 -1.23
CA PHE A 30 2.98 -15.23 -0.37
C PHE A 30 2.32 -14.85 0.95
N PRO A 31 2.47 -15.65 2.02
CA PRO A 31 2.13 -15.14 3.33
C PRO A 31 3.13 -14.01 3.60
N GLU A 32 2.66 -13.00 4.33
CA GLU A 32 3.45 -12.09 5.16
C GLU A 32 4.96 -12.26 5.01
N VAL A 33 5.62 -11.27 4.39
CA VAL A 33 7.07 -11.13 4.55
C VAL A 33 7.30 -10.87 6.04
N GLU A 34 7.54 -11.95 6.79
CA GLU A 34 8.16 -11.92 8.10
C GLU A 34 9.40 -11.03 7.98
N CYS A 35 9.43 -9.98 8.80
CA CYS A 35 10.51 -9.01 8.85
C CYS A 35 11.89 -9.62 9.23
N ASP A 36 11.98 -10.95 9.41
CA ASP A 36 13.21 -11.71 9.64
C ASP A 36 13.98 -12.10 8.37
N SER A 37 13.33 -12.16 7.20
CA SER A 37 13.99 -12.65 5.97
C SER A 37 14.96 -11.64 5.33
N VAL A 38 14.81 -10.34 5.58
CA VAL A 38 15.73 -9.33 5.02
C VAL A 38 17.05 -9.32 5.78
N HIS A 39 17.03 -9.68 7.08
CA HIS A 39 18.23 -9.71 7.91
C HIS A 39 18.99 -11.05 7.82
N SER A 40 18.31 -12.17 7.54
CA SER A 40 18.99 -13.46 7.31
C SER A 40 19.74 -13.51 5.97
N LEU A 41 19.23 -12.80 4.95
CA LEU A 41 19.90 -12.63 3.65
C LEU A 41 21.17 -11.78 3.76
N LEU A 42 21.24 -10.83 4.70
CA LEU A 42 22.41 -9.97 4.90
C LEU A 42 23.50 -10.58 5.82
N ARG A 43 23.17 -11.54 6.70
CA ARG A 43 24.15 -12.15 7.62
C ARG A 43 24.99 -13.28 6.99
N ASN A 44 24.54 -13.89 5.89
CA ASN A 44 25.20 -15.06 5.29
C ASN A 44 26.04 -14.74 4.04
N MET A 45 26.26 -13.47 3.71
CA MET A 45 27.17 -13.11 2.62
C MET A 45 28.60 -12.98 3.17
N SER A 46 29.44 -13.97 2.86
CA SER A 46 30.89 -13.90 3.04
C SER A 46 31.45 -12.62 2.38
N PRO A 47 32.59 -12.05 2.85
CA PRO A 47 33.14 -10.79 2.34
C PRO A 47 33.76 -10.88 0.93
N VAL A 48 33.44 -11.91 0.16
CA VAL A 48 34.12 -12.21 -1.11
C VAL A 48 33.20 -11.81 -2.26
N THR A 49 33.59 -10.74 -2.95
CA THR A 49 33.04 -10.20 -4.20
C THR A 49 31.67 -9.50 -4.13
N VAL A 50 31.65 -8.29 -3.56
CA VAL A 50 30.67 -7.26 -3.94
C VAL A 50 31.10 -6.66 -5.29
N SER A 51 30.96 -7.44 -6.35
CA SER A 51 31.16 -6.98 -7.72
C SER A 51 29.97 -7.44 -8.54
N HIS A 52 29.06 -6.50 -8.80
CA HIS A 52 27.92 -6.59 -9.72
C HIS A 52 26.73 -7.46 -9.30
N ILE A 53 26.05 -7.08 -8.21
CA ILE A 53 24.58 -7.12 -8.24
C ILE A 53 24.13 -5.68 -8.54
N SER A 54 23.98 -5.35 -9.82
CA SER A 54 23.24 -4.16 -10.23
C SER A 54 21.78 -4.37 -9.85
N PHE A 55 21.35 -3.93 -8.67
CA PHE A 55 19.93 -3.70 -8.43
C PHE A 55 19.48 -2.62 -9.41
N PRO A 56 18.65 -2.88 -10.44
CA PRO A 56 18.15 -1.83 -11.31
C PRO A 56 16.91 -1.23 -10.63
N PHE A 57 17.02 -0.80 -9.38
CA PHE A 57 16.04 0.11 -8.82
C PHE A 57 16.65 1.49 -8.98
N PHE A 58 16.45 2.10 -10.16
CA PHE A 58 16.73 3.53 -10.33
C PHE A 58 15.81 4.28 -9.36
N LEU A 59 16.31 4.53 -8.15
CA LEU A 59 15.68 5.38 -7.16
C LEU A 59 15.77 6.81 -7.70
N THR A 60 14.72 7.25 -8.40
CA THR A 60 14.64 8.65 -8.81
C THR A 60 14.25 9.49 -7.62
N VAL A 61 15.14 10.40 -7.25
CA VAL A 61 14.86 11.45 -6.26
C VAL A 61 14.38 12.69 -7.01
N CYS A 62 13.26 13.22 -6.58
CA CYS A 62 12.67 14.45 -7.09
C CYS A 62 12.73 15.52 -6.00
N PRO A 63 12.91 16.81 -6.36
CA PRO A 63 12.75 17.89 -5.41
C PRO A 63 11.27 18.04 -5.00
N SER A 64 10.99 18.96 -4.07
CA SER A 64 9.63 19.36 -3.69
C SER A 64 8.72 19.54 -4.92
N LYS A 65 7.48 19.07 -4.80
CA LYS A 65 6.47 19.16 -5.85
C LYS A 65 5.31 20.01 -5.35
N ASP A 66 5.01 21.08 -6.08
CA ASP A 66 3.84 21.93 -5.86
C ASP A 66 3.00 21.96 -7.15
N ILE A 67 1.94 21.16 -7.16
CA ILE A 67 1.15 20.83 -8.34
C ILE A 67 -0.23 21.46 -8.18
N ARG A 68 -0.62 22.32 -9.14
CA ARG A 68 -1.85 23.10 -9.06
C ARG A 68 -2.62 23.15 -10.37
N ASN A 69 -3.87 23.61 -10.27
CA ASN A 69 -4.77 24.00 -11.36
C ASN A 69 -5.28 22.84 -12.25
N ASN A 70 -4.37 22.05 -12.85
CA ASN A 70 -4.71 21.03 -13.83
C ASN A 70 -4.11 19.66 -13.45
N VAL A 71 -4.91 18.61 -13.62
CA VAL A 71 -4.55 17.20 -13.39
C VAL A 71 -3.33 16.79 -14.22
N THR A 72 -3.17 17.29 -15.45
CA THR A 72 -2.03 16.96 -16.31
C THR A 72 -0.68 17.28 -15.67
N ASN A 73 -0.61 18.26 -14.76
CA ASN A 73 0.63 18.62 -14.07
C ASN A 73 1.12 17.51 -13.10
N LEU A 74 0.25 16.55 -12.75
CA LEU A 74 0.62 15.38 -11.97
C LEU A 74 1.64 14.49 -12.71
N GLN A 75 1.73 14.56 -14.05
CA GLN A 75 2.74 13.85 -14.84
C GLN A 75 4.18 14.09 -14.37
N SER A 76 4.42 15.22 -13.68
CA SER A 76 5.71 15.52 -13.05
C SER A 76 6.14 14.55 -11.94
N LEU A 77 5.26 13.61 -11.53
CA LEU A 77 5.48 12.56 -10.55
C LEU A 77 5.84 11.19 -11.17
N GLU A 78 5.70 11.00 -12.49
CA GLU A 78 5.77 9.69 -13.18
C GLU A 78 6.97 8.82 -12.79
N ASN A 79 8.12 9.45 -12.58
CA ASN A 79 9.37 8.74 -12.29
C ASN A 79 9.83 8.87 -10.84
N CYS A 80 9.16 9.69 -10.01
CA CYS A 80 9.59 9.98 -8.66
C CYS A 80 9.37 8.77 -7.74
N THR A 81 10.46 8.25 -7.17
CA THR A 81 10.40 7.23 -6.13
C THR A 81 10.47 7.87 -4.74
N ILE A 82 11.29 8.90 -4.61
CA ILE A 82 11.45 9.71 -3.39
C ILE A 82 11.22 11.17 -3.76
N ILE A 83 10.40 11.88 -2.99
CA ILE A 83 10.34 13.33 -3.00
C ILE A 83 11.16 13.82 -1.83
N GLU A 84 12.31 14.41 -2.12
CA GLU A 84 13.14 15.13 -1.17
C GLU A 84 12.60 16.56 -1.03
N GLY A 85 11.71 16.70 -0.07
CA GLY A 85 10.94 17.89 0.22
C GLY A 85 9.47 17.57 0.48
N HIS A 86 8.60 18.51 0.14
CA HIS A 86 7.16 18.38 0.32
C HIS A 86 6.43 18.03 -0.98
N LEU A 87 5.28 17.37 -0.85
CA LEU A 87 4.32 17.16 -1.93
C LEU A 87 3.05 17.95 -1.64
N LYS A 88 2.72 18.89 -2.53
CA LYS A 88 1.52 19.72 -2.50
C LYS A 88 0.73 19.49 -3.77
N ILE A 89 -0.55 19.13 -3.62
CA ILE A 89 -1.50 19.04 -4.72
C ILE A 89 -2.73 19.83 -4.32
N LEU A 90 -2.95 20.97 -4.98
CA LEU A 90 -3.99 21.90 -4.56
C LEU A 90 -4.64 22.69 -5.69
N LEU A 91 -5.84 23.21 -5.42
CA LEU A 91 -6.55 24.17 -6.29
C LEU A 91 -6.83 23.62 -7.70
N MET A 92 -7.36 22.41 -7.80
CA MET A 92 -7.84 21.84 -9.07
C MET A 92 -9.37 21.90 -9.07
N PHE A 93 -9.92 23.04 -9.47
CA PHE A 93 -11.36 23.33 -9.41
C PHE A 93 -12.14 22.79 -10.61
N ASN A 94 -11.46 22.64 -11.75
CA ASN A 94 -12.09 22.27 -13.02
C ASN A 94 -11.95 20.78 -13.36
N SER A 95 -11.34 20.00 -12.46
CA SER A 95 -11.16 18.56 -12.64
C SER A 95 -12.43 17.80 -12.26
N LYS A 96 -12.62 16.65 -12.91
CA LYS A 96 -13.73 15.72 -12.70
C LYS A 96 -13.19 14.33 -12.35
N THR A 97 -14.08 13.46 -11.89
CA THR A 97 -13.73 12.08 -11.55
C THR A 97 -13.08 11.34 -12.71
N GLU A 98 -13.53 11.59 -13.94
CA GLU A 98 -12.99 10.96 -15.15
C GLU A 98 -11.52 11.32 -15.40
N ASP A 99 -11.07 12.50 -14.99
CA ASP A 99 -9.69 12.97 -15.20
C ASP A 99 -8.67 12.19 -14.35
N PHE A 100 -9.12 11.61 -13.23
CA PHE A 100 -8.27 10.79 -12.35
C PHE A 100 -8.38 9.30 -12.65
N ARG A 101 -9.35 8.88 -13.48
CA ARG A 101 -9.59 7.46 -13.75
C ARG A 101 -8.38 6.83 -14.45
N GLY A 102 -7.77 5.85 -13.79
CA GLY A 102 -6.57 5.16 -14.30
C GLY A 102 -5.26 5.93 -14.10
N LEU A 103 -5.30 7.11 -13.48
CA LEU A 103 -4.10 7.87 -13.14
C LEU A 103 -3.47 7.30 -11.87
N SER A 104 -2.21 6.89 -11.94
CA SER A 104 -1.51 6.32 -10.80
C SER A 104 -0.01 6.62 -10.86
N TYR A 105 0.59 6.89 -9.69
CA TYR A 105 2.01 7.11 -9.50
C TYR A 105 2.61 6.05 -8.58
N PRO A 106 2.65 4.78 -9.01
CA PRO A 106 3.01 3.64 -8.16
C PRO A 106 4.49 3.61 -7.77
N LYS A 107 5.34 4.43 -8.39
CA LYS A 107 6.77 4.53 -8.03
C LYS A 107 6.98 5.29 -6.73
N LEU A 108 6.10 6.24 -6.38
CA LEU A 108 6.29 7.08 -5.21
C LEU A 108 6.19 6.24 -3.93
N ARG A 109 7.28 6.22 -3.15
CA ARG A 109 7.40 5.49 -1.88
C ARG A 109 7.57 6.39 -0.68
N VAL A 110 8.29 7.51 -0.83
CA VAL A 110 8.70 8.34 0.30
C VAL A 110 8.56 9.81 -0.02
N VAL A 111 8.03 10.57 0.95
CA VAL A 111 8.09 12.04 0.99
C VAL A 111 8.85 12.43 2.27
N THR A 112 9.89 13.24 2.16
CA THR A 112 10.74 13.55 3.33
C THR A 112 10.14 14.60 4.26
N ASP A 113 9.34 15.53 3.74
CA ASP A 113 8.70 16.56 4.56
C ASP A 113 7.25 16.17 4.83
N TYR A 114 6.29 16.82 4.16
CA TYR A 114 4.86 16.63 4.35
C TYR A 114 4.13 16.46 3.02
N VAL A 115 2.93 15.88 3.11
CA VAL A 115 1.97 15.76 2.01
C VAL A 115 0.76 16.65 2.31
N LEU A 116 0.37 17.49 1.36
CA LEU A 116 -0.79 18.38 1.46
C LEU A 116 -1.69 18.23 0.24
N MET A 117 -2.94 17.86 0.49
CA MET A 117 -4.04 17.78 -0.46
C MET A 117 -5.08 18.85 -0.11
N PHE A 118 -5.36 19.78 -1.03
CA PHE A 118 -6.29 20.88 -0.77
C PHE A 118 -7.14 21.27 -1.98
N ARG A 119 -8.46 21.14 -1.90
CA ARG A 119 -9.40 21.53 -2.99
C ARG A 119 -9.02 20.94 -4.36
N VAL A 120 -8.89 19.63 -4.41
CA VAL A 120 -8.71 18.87 -5.66
C VAL A 120 -10.03 18.18 -5.98
N TYR A 121 -10.80 18.74 -6.90
CA TYR A 121 -12.16 18.26 -7.17
C TYR A 121 -12.15 17.02 -8.06
N GLY A 122 -13.06 16.08 -7.79
CA GLY A 122 -13.19 14.84 -8.55
C GLY A 122 -12.26 13.70 -8.11
N LEU A 123 -11.26 13.95 -7.25
CA LEU A 123 -10.42 12.88 -6.73
C LEU A 123 -11.14 12.13 -5.60
N GLU A 124 -11.42 10.83 -5.80
CA GLU A 124 -12.21 10.03 -4.85
C GLU A 124 -11.37 9.24 -3.82
N THR A 125 -10.13 8.89 -4.16
CA THR A 125 -9.22 8.13 -3.27
C THR A 125 -7.76 8.50 -3.57
N LEU A 126 -6.93 8.65 -2.52
CA LEU A 126 -5.48 8.78 -2.73
C LEU A 126 -4.81 7.42 -2.96
N GLY A 127 -5.51 6.32 -2.65
CA GLY A 127 -4.99 4.96 -2.79
C GLY A 127 -4.72 4.54 -4.23
N GLU A 128 -5.54 4.99 -5.17
CA GLU A 128 -5.31 4.76 -6.60
C GLU A 128 -4.16 5.64 -7.13
N LEU A 129 -4.06 6.87 -6.63
CA LEU A 129 -3.06 7.83 -7.07
C LEU A 129 -1.66 7.50 -6.52
N PHE A 130 -1.57 7.11 -5.25
CA PHE A 130 -0.33 6.79 -4.52
C PHE A 130 -0.42 5.43 -3.81
N PRO A 131 -0.60 4.32 -4.56
CA PRO A 131 -0.84 2.99 -3.96
C PRO A 131 0.32 2.50 -3.10
N ASN A 132 1.48 3.10 -3.29
CA ASN A 132 2.77 2.61 -2.85
C ASN A 132 3.50 3.58 -1.91
N LEU A 133 2.91 4.73 -1.57
CA LEU A 133 3.46 5.68 -0.61
C LEU A 133 3.53 5.00 0.77
N THR A 134 4.74 4.81 1.28
CA THR A 134 5.00 4.02 2.49
C THR A 134 5.40 4.88 3.68
N VAL A 135 6.15 5.97 3.44
CA VAL A 135 6.72 6.80 4.51
C VAL A 135 6.55 8.29 4.21
N VAL A 136 6.10 9.03 5.22
CA VAL A 136 6.22 10.49 5.27
C VAL A 136 7.10 10.84 6.47
N ARG A 137 8.30 11.39 6.25
CA ARG A 137 9.27 11.55 7.34
C ARG A 137 9.00 12.76 8.24
N GLY A 138 8.43 13.85 7.73
CA GLY A 138 8.16 15.03 8.54
C GLY A 138 9.41 15.81 8.96
N ASN A 139 10.46 15.81 8.13
CA ASN A 139 11.67 16.61 8.37
C ASN A 139 11.30 18.10 8.52
N SER A 140 10.50 18.60 7.57
CA SER A 140 9.72 19.84 7.70
C SER A 140 8.23 19.53 7.76
N LEU A 141 7.44 20.43 8.36
CA LEU A 141 6.00 20.26 8.57
C LEU A 141 5.23 21.44 7.98
N PHE A 142 3.98 21.20 7.61
CA PHE A 142 3.02 22.27 7.34
C PHE A 142 2.36 22.65 8.67
N PHE A 143 2.84 23.73 9.29
CA PHE A 143 2.65 23.97 10.73
C PHE A 143 3.21 22.82 11.55
N ASN A 144 2.36 21.98 12.16
CA ASN A 144 2.76 20.79 12.92
C ASN A 144 2.36 19.47 12.24
N TYR A 145 1.88 19.54 10.99
CA TYR A 145 1.29 18.40 10.29
C TYR A 145 2.20 17.86 9.19
N ALA A 146 2.30 16.53 9.13
CA ALA A 146 3.01 15.80 8.08
C ALA A 146 2.08 15.30 6.97
N LEU A 147 0.81 15.09 7.29
CA LEU A 147 -0.23 14.76 6.31
C LEU A 147 -1.42 15.70 6.51
N VAL A 148 -1.80 16.40 5.45
CA VAL A 148 -2.92 17.33 5.44
C VAL A 148 -3.88 16.97 4.30
N VAL A 149 -5.13 16.68 4.65
CA VAL A 149 -6.23 16.44 3.71
C VAL A 149 -7.37 17.39 4.07
N TYR A 150 -7.50 18.48 3.30
CA TYR A 150 -8.37 19.59 3.65
C TYR A 150 -9.29 19.99 2.49
N GLU A 151 -10.58 20.13 2.75
CA GLU A 151 -11.59 20.55 1.75
C GLU A 151 -11.52 19.74 0.43
N MET A 152 -11.33 18.42 0.54
CA MET A 152 -11.37 17.48 -0.58
C MET A 152 -12.81 16.97 -0.74
N LEU A 153 -13.62 17.73 -1.48
CA LEU A 153 -15.08 17.61 -1.46
C LEU A 153 -15.60 16.23 -1.87
N GLN A 154 -15.01 15.58 -2.87
CA GLN A 154 -15.43 14.28 -3.39
C GLN A 154 -14.57 13.11 -2.90
N LEU A 155 -13.63 13.34 -1.97
CA LEU A 155 -12.76 12.28 -1.45
C LEU A 155 -13.58 11.36 -0.54
N LYS A 156 -13.69 10.08 -0.93
CA LYS A 156 -14.49 9.06 -0.22
C LYS A 156 -13.65 8.29 0.81
N GLU A 157 -12.37 8.14 0.55
CA GLU A 157 -11.42 7.44 1.43
C GLU A 157 -10.01 8.02 1.27
N VAL A 158 -9.21 7.99 2.34
CA VAL A 158 -7.79 8.34 2.24
C VAL A 158 -7.04 7.28 1.42
N GLY A 159 -7.35 5.99 1.61
CA GLY A 159 -6.92 4.91 0.72
C GLY A 159 -5.42 4.60 0.66
N LEU A 160 -4.56 5.30 1.42
CA LEU A 160 -3.11 5.13 1.45
C LEU A 160 -2.69 3.81 2.14
N HIS A 161 -3.09 2.69 1.57
CA HIS A 161 -2.98 1.36 2.16
C HIS A 161 -1.57 0.83 2.37
N SER A 162 -0.58 1.43 1.69
CA SER A 162 0.83 1.14 1.89
C SER A 162 1.50 2.04 2.94
N LEU A 163 0.82 3.06 3.47
CA LEU A 163 1.40 3.99 4.43
C LEU A 163 1.63 3.30 5.77
N MET A 164 2.90 3.11 6.13
CA MET A 164 3.32 2.40 7.33
C MET A 164 3.85 3.33 8.41
N ASN A 165 4.42 4.49 8.04
CA ASN A 165 5.08 5.35 9.00
C ASN A 165 4.97 6.83 8.63
N ILE A 166 4.46 7.62 9.58
CA ILE A 166 4.66 9.05 9.67
C ILE A 166 5.66 9.26 10.82
N THR A 167 6.90 9.59 10.50
CA THR A 167 7.99 9.58 11.50
C THR A 167 7.90 10.77 12.44
N ARG A 168 7.49 11.94 11.96
CA ARG A 168 7.33 13.15 12.75
C ARG A 168 6.15 13.96 12.24
N GLY A 169 5.40 14.55 13.17
CA GLY A 169 4.28 15.45 12.87
C GLY A 169 2.92 14.74 12.89
N ALA A 170 1.89 15.54 13.12
CA ALA A 170 0.52 15.07 13.25
C ALA A 170 -0.18 14.92 11.88
N VAL A 171 -1.37 14.33 11.91
CA VAL A 171 -2.28 14.22 10.77
C VAL A 171 -3.42 15.22 10.92
N ARG A 172 -3.69 16.01 9.87
CA ARG A 172 -4.85 16.90 9.78
C ARG A 172 -5.77 16.46 8.66
N ILE A 173 -6.99 16.04 9.01
CA ILE A 173 -8.02 15.66 8.04
C ILE A 173 -9.29 16.43 8.40
N GLU A 174 -9.63 17.42 7.60
CA GLU A 174 -10.69 18.36 7.98
C GLU A 174 -11.53 18.82 6.78
N LYS A 175 -12.85 18.96 7.00
CA LYS A 175 -13.82 19.48 6.02
C LYS A 175 -13.89 18.66 4.73
N ASN A 176 -13.82 17.34 4.84
CA ASN A 176 -14.01 16.42 3.71
C ASN A 176 -15.39 15.75 3.84
N PRO A 177 -16.46 16.32 3.24
CA PRO A 177 -17.85 15.96 3.52
C PRO A 177 -18.23 14.53 3.08
N ASP A 178 -17.52 13.97 2.09
CA ASP A 178 -17.78 12.61 1.59
C ASP A 178 -16.83 11.54 2.16
N LEU A 179 -15.89 11.94 3.03
CA LEU A 179 -14.80 11.09 3.50
C LEU A 179 -15.22 10.12 4.60
N CYS A 180 -15.17 8.82 4.29
CA CYS A 180 -15.42 7.69 5.17
C CYS A 180 -14.11 6.90 5.47
N TYR A 181 -14.22 5.73 6.11
CA TYR A 181 -13.11 4.87 6.56
C TYR A 181 -12.18 5.50 7.59
N LEU A 182 -12.51 6.65 8.18
CA LEU A 182 -11.65 7.26 9.20
C LEU A 182 -11.69 6.49 10.53
N ALA A 183 -12.84 5.93 10.90
CA ALA A 183 -12.99 5.19 12.15
C ALA A 183 -12.44 3.76 12.09
N THR A 184 -12.21 3.23 10.88
CA THR A 184 -11.56 1.93 10.66
C THR A 184 -10.05 2.01 10.73
N LEU A 185 -9.45 3.20 10.85
CA LEU A 185 -8.01 3.39 10.92
C LEU A 185 -7.49 3.51 12.36
N ASP A 186 -6.44 2.77 12.66
CA ASP A 186 -5.64 2.90 13.86
C ASP A 186 -4.42 3.79 13.59
N TRP A 187 -4.54 5.09 13.86
CA TRP A 187 -3.46 6.04 13.63
C TRP A 187 -2.22 5.80 14.51
N ALA A 188 -2.38 5.14 15.66
CA ALA A 188 -1.27 4.76 16.53
C ALA A 188 -0.36 3.70 15.90
N LYS A 189 -0.85 3.00 14.88
CA LYS A 189 -0.01 2.09 14.08
C LYS A 189 0.86 2.82 13.06
N ILE A 190 0.60 4.10 12.77
CA ILE A 190 1.24 4.84 11.67
C ILE A 190 2.08 6.01 12.20
N SER A 191 1.59 6.75 13.20
CA SER A 191 2.26 7.91 13.77
C SER A 191 2.35 7.79 15.28
N ASP A 192 3.43 8.29 15.85
CA ASP A 192 3.64 8.31 17.31
C ASP A 192 3.03 9.58 17.95
N SER A 193 2.66 10.60 17.15
CA SER A 193 2.06 11.87 17.58
C SER A 193 0.52 11.88 17.43
N VAL A 194 -0.15 10.80 17.84
CA VAL A 194 -1.61 10.66 17.63
C VAL A 194 -2.43 11.69 18.39
N GLU A 195 -1.96 12.09 19.58
CA GLU A 195 -2.64 13.06 20.45
C GLU A 195 -2.80 14.44 19.79
N ASP A 196 -1.90 14.77 18.86
CA ASP A 196 -1.90 16.03 18.12
C ASP A 196 -2.70 15.96 16.80
N ASN A 197 -3.30 14.79 16.47
CA ASN A 197 -4.09 14.65 15.26
C ASN A 197 -5.35 15.52 15.32
N TYR A 198 -5.64 16.20 14.21
CA TYR A 198 -6.82 17.04 14.06
C TYR A 198 -7.72 16.49 12.96
N ILE A 199 -8.68 15.65 13.35
CA ILE A 199 -9.60 14.94 12.44
C ILE A 199 -11.04 15.32 12.79
N VAL A 200 -11.59 16.32 12.10
CA VAL A 200 -12.91 16.89 12.42
C VAL A 200 -13.66 17.35 11.17
N ALA A 201 -14.98 17.55 11.29
CA ALA A 201 -15.82 18.07 10.20
C ALA A 201 -15.73 17.26 8.88
N ASN A 202 -15.52 15.94 8.99
CA ASN A 202 -15.64 15.00 7.87
C ASN A 202 -17.03 14.33 7.90
N LYS A 203 -17.30 13.39 6.99
CA LYS A 203 -18.54 12.63 7.02
C LYS A 203 -18.77 11.96 8.37
N ASN A 204 -20.02 11.91 8.82
CA ASN A 204 -20.38 11.28 10.07
C ASN A 204 -20.18 9.76 9.97
N ASP A 205 -19.44 9.13 10.91
CA ASP A 205 -19.20 7.68 10.96
C ASP A 205 -20.49 6.86 10.87
N ARG A 206 -21.60 7.38 11.42
CA ARG A 206 -22.91 6.70 11.39
C ARG A 206 -23.56 6.68 10.00
N GLU A 207 -23.17 7.61 9.13
CA GLU A 207 -23.64 7.68 7.75
C GLU A 207 -22.68 6.94 6.80
N CYS A 208 -21.52 6.53 7.30
CA CYS A 208 -20.59 5.68 6.58
C CYS A 208 -21.01 4.22 6.68
N GLY A 209 -21.10 3.55 5.54
CA GLY A 209 -21.26 2.11 5.44
C GLY A 209 -19.91 1.40 5.34
N ASP A 210 -18.99 1.68 6.27
CA ASP A 210 -17.63 1.15 6.22
C ASP A 210 -17.62 -0.36 6.40
N VAL A 211 -17.17 -1.08 5.36
CA VAL A 211 -17.08 -2.55 5.36
C VAL A 211 -15.65 -2.94 5.05
N CYS A 212 -14.98 -3.62 5.97
CA CYS A 212 -13.63 -4.12 5.72
C CYS A 212 -13.64 -5.44 4.92
N PRO A 213 -12.55 -5.78 4.21
CA PRO A 213 -12.39 -7.05 3.49
C PRO A 213 -12.82 -8.27 4.31
N GLY A 214 -13.54 -9.21 3.69
CA GLY A 214 -14.02 -10.45 4.32
C GLY A 214 -15.37 -10.35 5.05
N THR A 215 -15.81 -9.13 5.42
CA THR A 215 -17.02 -8.96 6.26
C THR A 215 -18.28 -9.52 5.60
N ALA A 216 -18.42 -9.37 4.27
CA ALA A 216 -19.56 -9.91 3.53
C ALA A 216 -19.62 -11.45 3.54
N GLN A 217 -18.50 -12.12 3.80
CA GLN A 217 -18.38 -13.57 3.92
C GLN A 217 -18.57 -14.05 5.38
N GLY A 218 -18.94 -13.16 6.29
CA GLY A 218 -19.28 -13.45 7.69
C GLY A 218 -18.26 -12.93 8.71
N GLN A 219 -16.99 -12.82 8.35
CA GLN A 219 -15.96 -12.28 9.22
C GLN A 219 -14.87 -11.55 8.44
N THR A 220 -14.44 -10.39 8.93
CA THR A 220 -13.33 -9.66 8.31
C THR A 220 -12.03 -10.44 8.37
N VAL A 221 -11.24 -10.39 7.29
CA VAL A 221 -9.88 -10.93 7.25
C VAL A 221 -8.84 -9.94 7.79
N CYS A 222 -9.25 -8.72 8.11
CA CYS A 222 -8.37 -7.69 8.63
C CYS A 222 -8.15 -7.86 10.13
N GLN A 223 -6.99 -7.39 10.59
CA GLN A 223 -6.71 -7.27 12.03
C GLN A 223 -7.82 -6.45 12.71
N GLN A 224 -8.26 -6.92 13.87
CA GLN A 224 -9.32 -6.29 14.68
C GLN A 224 -8.72 -5.84 16.01
N ASN A 225 -9.05 -4.64 16.45
CA ASN A 225 -8.71 -4.19 17.81
C ASN A 225 -9.76 -3.19 18.30
N THR A 226 -9.66 -2.77 19.56
CA THR A 226 -10.57 -1.79 20.17
C THR A 226 -9.91 -0.42 20.21
N ILE A 227 -10.57 0.60 19.66
CA ILE A 227 -10.16 2.00 19.76
C ILE A 227 -11.35 2.77 20.31
N ASN A 228 -11.13 3.53 21.38
CA ASN A 228 -12.17 4.31 22.07
C ASN A 228 -13.43 3.48 22.39
N GLY A 229 -13.27 2.22 22.81
CA GLY A 229 -14.36 1.32 23.14
C GLY A 229 -15.06 0.64 21.94
N HIS A 230 -14.65 0.93 20.71
CA HIS A 230 -15.22 0.33 19.50
C HIS A 230 -14.32 -0.76 18.92
N PHE A 231 -14.78 -2.02 19.00
CA PHE A 231 -14.14 -3.17 18.37
C PHE A 231 -14.58 -3.32 16.92
N ARG A 232 -13.66 -3.21 15.96
CA ARG A 232 -13.92 -3.36 14.52
C ARG A 232 -12.67 -3.79 13.76
N GLY A 233 -12.85 -4.28 12.53
CA GLY A 233 -11.74 -4.54 11.61
C GLY A 233 -11.04 -3.25 11.19
N ARG A 234 -9.74 -3.35 10.91
CA ARG A 234 -8.90 -2.21 10.52
C ARG A 234 -8.59 -2.24 9.05
N CYS A 235 -9.08 -1.24 8.32
CA CYS A 235 -8.97 -1.17 6.87
C CYS A 235 -8.93 0.27 6.38
N TRP A 236 -8.27 0.46 5.23
CA TRP A 236 -8.20 1.71 4.50
C TRP A 236 -9.34 1.90 3.50
N SER A 237 -9.97 0.79 3.10
CA SER A 237 -11.08 0.69 2.14
C SER A 237 -11.71 -0.70 2.25
N GLN A 238 -12.78 -0.94 1.49
CA GLN A 238 -13.38 -2.28 1.33
C GLN A 238 -12.44 -3.35 0.76
N ASN A 239 -11.33 -2.94 0.14
CA ASN A 239 -10.41 -3.85 -0.55
C ASN A 239 -9.06 -4.00 0.17
N HIS A 240 -8.75 -3.13 1.13
CA HIS A 240 -7.41 -3.08 1.74
C HIS A 240 -7.47 -3.01 3.27
N CYS A 241 -6.96 -4.05 3.92
CA CYS A 241 -6.71 -4.02 5.37
C CYS A 241 -5.62 -3.00 5.72
N GLN A 242 -5.69 -2.47 6.94
CA GLN A 242 -4.63 -1.65 7.50
C GLN A 242 -3.50 -2.57 7.95
N ARG A 243 -2.30 -2.32 7.44
CA ARG A 243 -1.09 -3.01 7.88
C ARG A 243 -0.52 -2.32 9.12
N SER A 244 0.10 -3.11 9.99
CA SER A 244 0.80 -2.59 11.17
C SER A 244 2.28 -2.36 10.87
N LYS A 245 2.92 -1.40 11.54
CA LYS A 245 4.39 -1.32 11.63
C LYS A 245 4.93 -2.67 12.11
N CYS A 246 5.94 -3.21 11.42
CA CYS A 246 6.78 -4.28 11.99
C CYS A 246 7.48 -3.68 13.22
N VAL A 247 7.07 -4.07 14.42
CA VAL A 247 7.83 -3.78 15.64
C VAL A 247 8.87 -4.89 15.76
N PHE A 248 10.13 -4.58 15.47
CA PHE A 248 11.23 -5.45 15.83
C PHE A 248 11.35 -5.44 17.35
N ASN A 249 10.84 -6.48 18.02
CA ASN A 249 11.18 -6.72 19.41
C ASN A 249 12.65 -7.16 19.45
N LEU A 250 13.56 -6.23 19.67
CA LEU A 250 14.93 -6.54 20.08
C LEU A 250 14.87 -6.99 21.55
N LEU A 251 14.64 -8.29 21.76
CA LEU A 251 14.97 -8.97 23.03
C LEU A 251 16.40 -9.49 22.98
#